data_AF-A0A936QZL7-F1
#
_entry.id   AF-A0A936QZL7-F1
#
_cell.length_a   1.000
_cell.length_b   1.000
_cell.length_c   1.000
_cell.angle_alpha   90.00
_cell.angle_beta   90.00
_cell.angle_gamma   90.00
#
_symmetry.space_group_name_H-M   'P 1'
#
loop_
_entity.id
_entity.type
_entity.pdbx_description
1 polymer ?
#
loop_
_entity_poly.entity_id
_entity_poly.type
_entity_poly.pdbx_seq_one_letter_code
_entity_poly.pdbx_strand_id
1 'polypeptide(L)'
;MTLASPSRPTPPTERALRPPAAGRSHGQWAVDGRAPLNPNEEMKAAGGGLEVRDRIERIYSVQGFDAIPEDDLHGRFRWWGLYTQRKPGIDGGRTAQLQPHELEDRYFMLRVRTDGLALSTAQLRVLGEISQTFARGTADITDRQNIQYHWIAVEDVPEIWRRLEAVGLQTTEACGDTPRGFLGSPVAGVAEDEIIDPTPVIEEITRRYVGDTELANLPRKFKSAVTGHPNLDVVHEINDISLVGVRHPELGPGYDLWVGGGLSTAPRLAERLGVFVTQEQAAEVWYAVISIFRDYGFRRMRTKARLKFLLADWGVSRFREVLERDYLGYRLPDGPPPAPPTGPGDHVGVQHQRNGRFVVGAAPVVGRVGGGTLTGLADLIEQVGAGGVRLTAHQKLVILDVPEEAVPQLRADLEELGLSTAPGDFRRSTIACTGIEFCKLAIVETKDTAAAAAAELDRRLSDRPLPTPLTLHVNGCPNSCARIQTADIGLKGQVVLVDGEQVPGFQVHLGGGLASADRDEAGLGRTVRGLKVAATEVADYVERVSSRWVAERAPGETFAAWAHRAEEDALR
;
A
#
# COMPACT_ATOMS: atom_id res chain seq x y z
N MET A 1 -23.03 -33.52 -33.34
CA MET A 1 -23.47 -33.20 -31.97
C MET A 1 -22.47 -32.23 -31.39
N THR A 2 -22.82 -30.95 -31.39
CA THR A 2 -22.00 -29.82 -30.96
C THR A 2 -22.05 -29.72 -29.44
N LEU A 3 -20.91 -29.89 -28.77
CA LEU A 3 -20.76 -29.77 -27.32
C LEU A 3 -20.82 -28.29 -26.92
N ALA A 4 -21.76 -27.96 -26.04
CA ALA A 4 -21.97 -26.62 -25.53
C ALA A 4 -20.85 -26.21 -24.56
N SER A 5 -20.32 -24.99 -24.73
CA SER A 5 -19.39 -24.36 -23.79
C SER A 5 -20.04 -24.17 -22.42
N PRO A 6 -19.30 -24.37 -21.31
CA PRO A 6 -19.81 -24.09 -19.98
C PRO A 6 -19.97 -22.57 -19.78
N SER A 7 -21.14 -22.18 -19.29
CA SER A 7 -21.51 -20.80 -18.96
C SER A 7 -20.62 -20.24 -17.85
N ARG A 8 -20.04 -19.06 -18.09
CA ARG A 8 -19.32 -18.25 -17.09
C ARG A 8 -20.23 -17.96 -15.88
N PRO A 9 -19.71 -18.03 -14.64
CA PRO A 9 -20.46 -17.60 -13.46
C PRO A 9 -20.70 -16.09 -13.51
N THR A 10 -21.94 -15.69 -13.23
CA THR A 10 -22.36 -14.28 -13.13
C THR A 10 -21.65 -13.62 -11.94
N PRO A 11 -21.02 -12.45 -12.12
CA PRO A 11 -20.39 -11.75 -11.00
C PRO A 11 -21.44 -11.38 -9.94
N PRO A 12 -21.07 -11.36 -8.65
CA PRO A 12 -21.97 -10.94 -7.59
C PRO A 12 -22.44 -9.51 -7.90
N THR A 13 -23.76 -9.30 -7.90
CA THR A 13 -24.37 -7.99 -8.15
C THR A 13 -23.77 -6.95 -7.23
N GLU A 14 -22.99 -6.03 -7.78
CA GLU A 14 -22.56 -4.83 -7.09
C GLU A 14 -23.81 -4.13 -6.57
N ARG A 15 -23.89 -3.96 -5.25
CA ARG A 15 -24.96 -3.20 -4.63
C ARG A 15 -24.79 -1.74 -5.08
N ALA A 16 -25.53 -1.35 -6.12
CA ALA A 16 -25.52 0.01 -6.66
C ALA A 16 -25.63 1.02 -5.52
N LEU A 17 -24.73 2.01 -5.51
CA LEU A 17 -24.79 3.09 -4.53
C LEU A 17 -26.15 3.75 -4.68
N ARG A 18 -26.97 3.71 -3.61
CA ARG A 18 -28.23 4.46 -3.59
C ARG A 18 -27.88 5.93 -3.89
N PRO A 19 -28.40 6.53 -4.98
CA PRO A 19 -28.18 7.94 -5.23
C PRO A 19 -28.74 8.74 -4.05
N PRO A 20 -28.23 9.94 -3.76
CA PRO A 20 -28.84 10.81 -2.76
C PRO A 20 -30.32 11.00 -3.07
N ALA A 21 -31.11 11.24 -2.03
CA ALA A 21 -32.40 11.87 -2.22
C ALA A 21 -32.20 13.13 -3.07
N ALA A 22 -33.06 13.32 -4.08
CA ALA A 22 -32.98 14.45 -4.99
C ALA A 22 -32.82 15.77 -4.22
N GLY A 23 -31.83 16.58 -4.62
CA GLY A 23 -31.55 17.90 -4.01
C GLY A 23 -30.52 17.93 -2.87
N ARG A 24 -29.85 16.82 -2.52
CA ARG A 24 -28.84 16.82 -1.45
C ARG A 24 -27.42 16.85 -2.00
N SER A 25 -26.74 17.98 -1.79
CA SER A 25 -25.35 18.24 -2.19
C SER A 25 -24.35 17.16 -1.73
N HIS A 26 -23.42 16.80 -2.60
CA HIS A 26 -22.28 15.91 -2.33
C HIS A 26 -21.01 16.67 -1.91
N GLY A 27 -21.01 18.00 -2.01
CA GLY A 27 -19.85 18.86 -1.79
C GLY A 27 -18.85 18.82 -2.93
N GLN A 28 -19.29 18.49 -4.15
CA GLN A 28 -18.44 18.47 -5.34
C GLN A 28 -18.16 19.92 -5.74
N TRP A 29 -16.91 20.36 -5.76
CA TRP A 29 -16.59 21.77 -6.02
C TRP A 29 -17.12 22.29 -7.36
N ALA A 30 -17.05 21.48 -8.42
CA ALA A 30 -17.54 21.87 -9.73
C ALA A 30 -19.08 21.89 -9.86
N VAL A 31 -19.82 21.31 -8.92
CA VAL A 31 -21.29 21.16 -9.00
C VAL A 31 -22.01 21.91 -7.89
N ASP A 32 -21.52 21.76 -6.65
CA ASP A 32 -22.15 22.21 -5.42
C ASP A 32 -21.49 23.49 -4.84
N GLY A 33 -20.34 23.90 -5.36
CA GLY A 33 -19.48 24.94 -4.77
C GLY A 33 -18.60 24.42 -3.62
N ARG A 34 -17.95 25.35 -2.90
CA ARG A 34 -16.89 25.03 -1.92
C ARG A 34 -17.31 25.07 -0.45
N ALA A 35 -18.61 25.12 -0.17
CA ALA A 35 -19.10 25.13 1.22
C ALA A 35 -18.69 23.82 1.95
N PRO A 36 -18.09 23.90 3.14
CA PRO A 36 -17.66 22.71 3.87
C PRO A 36 -18.87 21.96 4.43
N LEU A 37 -18.84 20.62 4.37
CA LEU A 37 -19.97 19.75 4.77
C LEU A 37 -19.62 18.75 5.87
N ASN A 38 -18.40 18.82 6.42
CA ASN A 38 -17.95 18.03 7.55
C ASN A 38 -16.74 18.71 8.24
N PRO A 39 -16.39 18.33 9.48
CA PRO A 39 -15.33 18.99 10.26
C PRO A 39 -13.97 19.04 9.56
N ASN A 40 -13.65 18.06 8.72
CA ASN A 40 -12.37 18.05 8.00
C ASN A 40 -12.35 18.99 6.80
N GLU A 41 -13.50 19.19 6.13
CA GLU A 41 -13.59 20.22 5.10
C GLU A 41 -13.62 21.62 5.73
N GLU A 42 -14.24 21.78 6.91
CA GLU A 42 -14.21 23.03 7.68
C GLU A 42 -12.77 23.42 8.05
N MET A 43 -12.02 22.48 8.65
CA MET A 43 -10.61 22.66 8.98
C MET A 43 -9.76 23.03 7.75
N LYS A 44 -9.94 22.33 6.61
CA LYS A 44 -9.21 22.64 5.37
C LYS A 44 -9.60 24.00 4.78
N ALA A 45 -10.85 24.43 4.95
CA ALA A 45 -11.30 25.75 4.51
C ALA A 45 -10.74 26.88 5.38
N ALA A 46 -10.49 26.63 6.67
CA ALA A 46 -9.93 27.59 7.61
C ALA A 46 -8.43 27.86 7.41
N GLY A 47 -7.68 26.96 6.78
CA GLY A 47 -6.26 27.14 6.50
C GLY A 47 -5.61 25.89 5.88
N GLY A 48 -4.63 26.10 5.00
CA GLY A 48 -3.99 25.04 4.23
C GLY A 48 -3.19 24.06 5.10
N GLY A 49 -3.25 22.77 4.77
CA GLY A 49 -2.52 21.75 5.52
C GLY A 49 -1.00 21.90 5.46
N LEU A 50 -0.45 22.34 4.32
CA LEU A 50 0.98 22.57 4.13
C LEU A 50 1.53 23.70 5.02
N GLU A 51 0.72 24.70 5.34
CA GLU A 51 1.13 25.89 6.11
C GLU A 51 1.52 25.56 7.56
N VAL A 52 1.13 24.40 8.08
CA VAL A 52 1.44 24.01 9.47
C VAL A 52 2.94 23.80 9.71
N ARG A 53 3.75 23.64 8.65
CA ARG A 53 5.21 23.52 8.78
C ARG A 53 5.83 24.70 9.52
N ASP A 54 5.44 25.93 9.17
CA ASP A 54 5.97 27.14 9.82
C ASP A 54 5.65 27.14 11.33
N ARG A 55 4.44 26.72 11.70
CA ARG A 55 4.03 26.60 13.10
C ARG A 55 4.74 25.47 13.83
N ILE A 56 5.00 24.34 13.16
CA ILE A 56 5.81 23.26 13.72
C ILE A 56 7.22 23.76 14.02
N GLU A 57 7.88 24.42 13.07
CA GLU A 57 9.26 24.87 13.20
C GLU A 57 9.42 25.98 14.25
N ARG A 58 8.45 26.90 14.37
CA ARG A 58 8.58 28.10 15.21
C ARG A 58 7.89 28.04 16.57
N ILE A 59 6.81 27.26 16.67
CA ILE A 59 5.92 27.29 17.84
C ILE A 59 5.94 25.92 18.51
N TYR A 60 5.49 24.87 17.80
CA TYR A 60 5.21 23.58 18.41
C TYR A 60 6.47 22.81 18.80
N SER A 61 7.54 22.90 18.01
CA SER A 61 8.84 22.29 18.35
C SER A 61 9.49 22.92 19.60
N VAL A 62 9.11 24.15 19.95
CA VAL A 62 9.67 24.88 21.11
C VAL A 62 8.79 24.73 22.34
N GLN A 63 7.46 24.80 22.16
CA GLN A 63 6.50 24.74 23.26
C GLN A 63 6.07 23.32 23.62
N GLY A 64 6.37 22.34 22.75
CA GLY A 64 6.08 20.93 22.94
C GLY A 64 4.64 20.52 22.59
N PHE A 65 4.36 19.23 22.77
CA PHE A 65 3.12 18.57 22.32
C PHE A 65 1.82 19.24 22.79
N ASP A 66 1.74 19.63 24.07
CA ASP A 66 0.51 20.14 24.68
C ASP A 66 0.10 21.53 24.16
N ALA A 67 1.00 22.23 23.46
CA ALA A 67 0.73 23.53 22.84
C ALA A 67 0.06 23.42 21.45
N ILE A 68 -0.08 22.22 20.90
CA ILE A 68 -0.58 22.01 19.53
C ILE A 68 -2.11 22.04 19.52
N PRO A 69 -2.75 22.94 18.75
CA PRO A 69 -4.21 22.95 18.60
C PRO A 69 -4.74 21.66 17.95
N GLU A 70 -5.94 21.22 18.33
CA GLU A 70 -6.53 19.94 17.87
C GLU A 70 -6.59 19.82 16.34
N ASP A 71 -6.99 20.88 15.64
CA ASP A 71 -7.09 20.89 14.17
C ASP A 71 -5.72 20.67 13.49
N ASP A 72 -4.65 21.18 14.08
CA ASP A 72 -3.30 20.96 13.58
C ASP A 72 -2.85 19.54 13.94
N LEU A 73 -3.00 19.15 15.20
CA LEU A 73 -2.57 17.85 15.74
C LEU A 73 -3.23 16.66 15.04
N HIS A 74 -4.56 16.68 14.90
CA HIS A 74 -5.34 15.59 14.34
C HIS A 74 -5.62 15.74 12.85
N GLY A 75 -5.25 16.87 12.27
CA GLY A 75 -5.57 17.25 10.91
C GLY A 75 -4.36 17.64 10.09
N ARG A 76 -3.89 18.90 10.23
CA ARG A 76 -2.89 19.49 9.33
C ARG A 76 -1.51 18.85 9.42
N PHE A 77 -1.10 18.32 10.56
CA PHE A 77 0.17 17.56 10.72
C PHE A 77 0.29 16.41 9.70
N ARG A 78 -0.83 15.84 9.27
CA ARG A 78 -0.84 14.77 8.27
C ARG A 78 -0.30 15.22 6.92
N TRP A 79 -0.38 16.50 6.56
CA TRP A 79 0.22 17.00 5.32
C TRP A 79 1.75 16.88 5.31
N TRP A 80 2.36 16.67 6.47
CA TRP A 80 3.81 16.48 6.62
C TRP A 80 4.16 15.09 7.14
N GLY A 81 3.29 14.11 6.90
CA GLY A 81 3.59 12.72 7.25
C GLY A 81 3.50 12.40 8.74
N LEU A 82 2.98 13.32 9.57
CA LEU A 82 2.85 13.15 11.01
C LEU A 82 1.44 12.68 11.38
N TYR A 83 1.34 11.54 12.05
CA TYR A 83 0.13 11.10 12.75
C TYR A 83 0.45 10.93 14.23
N THR A 84 -0.45 11.34 15.12
CA THR A 84 -0.34 10.93 16.53
C THR A 84 -0.39 9.40 16.65
N GLN A 85 0.49 8.83 17.46
CA GLN A 85 0.54 7.37 17.66
C GLN A 85 -0.34 6.95 18.83
N ARG A 86 -0.58 5.65 18.99
CA ARG A 86 -1.34 5.08 20.10
C ARG A 86 -0.53 5.09 21.40
N LYS A 87 -1.19 5.41 22.50
CA LYS A 87 -0.67 5.26 23.86
C LYS A 87 -0.60 3.78 24.27
N PRO A 88 0.53 3.31 24.84
CA PRO A 88 0.65 1.95 25.35
C PRO A 88 -0.36 1.62 26.45
N GLY A 89 -0.64 0.33 26.64
CA GLY A 89 -1.47 -0.18 27.75
C GLY A 89 -2.98 -0.05 27.57
N ILE A 90 -3.46 0.41 26.41
CA ILE A 90 -4.89 0.46 26.08
C ILE A 90 -5.28 -0.78 25.31
N ASP A 91 -6.19 -1.58 25.88
CA ASP A 91 -6.75 -2.77 25.23
C ASP A 91 -7.52 -2.45 23.92
N GLY A 92 -7.51 -3.41 23.00
CA GLY A 92 -8.15 -3.30 21.69
C GLY A 92 -9.67 -3.17 21.72
N GLY A 93 -10.33 -3.77 22.71
CA GLY A 93 -11.78 -3.67 22.92
C GLY A 93 -12.24 -2.25 23.24
N ARG A 94 -11.32 -1.38 23.68
CA ARG A 94 -11.60 0.04 23.98
C ARG A 94 -11.42 0.97 22.79
N THR A 95 -10.83 0.52 21.67
CA THR A 95 -10.52 1.37 20.51
C THR A 95 -11.74 2.06 19.90
N ALA A 96 -12.91 1.41 19.91
CA ALA A 96 -14.15 2.02 19.40
C ALA A 96 -14.95 2.79 20.46
N GLN A 97 -14.51 2.76 21.72
CA GLN A 97 -15.20 3.37 22.87
C GLN A 97 -14.59 4.71 23.29
N LEU A 98 -13.27 4.84 23.10
CA LEU A 98 -12.50 6.00 23.51
C LEU A 98 -12.45 7.08 22.42
N GLN A 99 -12.35 8.33 22.87
CA GLN A 99 -12.09 9.46 21.99
C GLN A 99 -10.65 9.45 21.47
N PRO A 100 -10.35 10.08 20.32
CA PRO A 100 -9.01 10.09 19.75
C PRO A 100 -7.90 10.54 20.71
N HIS A 101 -8.16 11.57 21.53
CA HIS A 101 -7.18 12.11 22.49
C HIS A 101 -6.90 11.16 23.68
N GLU A 102 -7.83 10.26 24.00
CA GLU A 102 -7.63 9.25 25.06
C GLU A 102 -6.78 8.07 24.56
N LEU A 103 -6.79 7.83 23.24
CA LEU A 103 -6.05 6.76 22.58
C LEU A 103 -4.62 7.16 22.22
N GLU A 104 -4.31 8.45 22.17
CA GLU A 104 -3.06 8.94 21.62
C GLU A 104 -1.99 9.20 22.67
N ASP A 105 -0.74 8.97 22.25
CA ASP A 105 0.44 9.34 23.00
C ASP A 105 0.90 10.75 22.57
N ARG A 106 1.84 11.33 23.33
CA ARG A 106 2.51 12.60 23.00
C ARG A 106 3.51 12.50 21.83
N TYR A 107 3.62 11.31 21.23
CA TYR A 107 4.56 10.98 20.17
C TYR A 107 3.86 10.81 18.83
N PHE A 108 4.65 10.89 17.77
CA PHE A 108 4.19 10.79 16.40
C PHE A 108 4.76 9.57 15.70
N MET A 109 3.91 8.99 14.85
CA MET A 109 4.37 8.30 13.66
C MET A 109 4.80 9.35 12.63
N LEU A 110 6.00 9.22 12.08
CA LEU A 110 6.49 10.03 10.96
C LEU A 110 6.72 9.13 9.74
N ARG A 111 6.17 9.53 8.60
CA ARG A 111 6.34 8.82 7.32
C ARG A 111 7.24 9.60 6.38
N VAL A 112 8.33 8.96 5.96
CA VAL A 112 9.22 9.49 4.92
C VAL A 112 8.73 9.03 3.55
N ARG A 113 8.60 9.98 2.62
CA ARG A 113 8.18 9.74 1.24
C ARG A 113 9.40 9.37 0.39
N THR A 114 9.32 8.26 -0.35
CA THR A 114 10.39 7.77 -1.24
C THR A 114 9.97 7.67 -2.71
N ASP A 115 8.65 7.72 -2.98
CA ASP A 115 8.05 7.67 -4.31
C ASP A 115 8.42 6.45 -5.17
N GLY A 116 8.86 5.35 -4.55
CA GLY A 116 9.32 4.17 -5.27
C GLY A 116 10.64 4.38 -6.02
N LEU A 117 11.32 5.52 -5.81
CA LEU A 117 12.62 5.83 -6.37
C LEU A 117 13.73 5.08 -5.60
N ALA A 118 14.91 5.00 -6.23
CA ALA A 118 16.08 4.40 -5.60
C ALA A 118 16.61 5.26 -4.45
N LEU A 119 16.89 4.61 -3.32
CA LEU A 119 17.56 5.17 -2.18
C LEU A 119 19.07 4.97 -2.32
N SER A 120 19.82 6.06 -2.25
CA SER A 120 21.28 6.03 -2.17
C SER A 120 21.77 5.55 -0.81
N THR A 121 23.05 5.20 -0.70
CA THR A 121 23.66 4.80 0.57
C THR A 121 23.62 5.93 1.60
N ALA A 122 23.84 7.18 1.17
CA ALA A 122 23.70 8.37 2.01
C ALA A 122 22.28 8.53 2.55
N GLN A 123 21.25 8.32 1.71
CA GLN A 123 19.85 8.35 2.13
C GLN A 123 19.54 7.24 3.14
N LEU A 124 19.98 6.01 2.89
CA LEU A 124 19.81 4.88 3.83
C LEU A 124 20.47 5.15 5.18
N ARG A 125 21.69 5.71 5.16
CA ARG A 125 22.44 6.06 6.36
C ARG A 125 21.70 7.11 7.19
N VAL A 126 21.25 8.20 6.55
CA VAL A 126 20.43 9.24 7.22
C VAL A 126 19.13 8.65 7.78
N LEU A 127 18.44 7.79 7.02
CA LEU A 127 17.22 7.12 7.50
C LEU A 127 17.50 6.24 8.74
N GLY A 128 18.60 5.50 8.74
CA GLY A 128 18.99 4.67 9.87
C GLY A 128 19.43 5.48 11.10
N GLU A 129 20.15 6.58 10.91
CA GLU A 129 20.57 7.49 11.98
C GLU A 129 19.39 8.23 12.62
N ILE A 130 18.43 8.71 11.81
CA ILE A 130 17.19 9.32 12.32
C ILE A 130 16.44 8.32 13.19
N SER A 131 16.34 7.07 12.73
CA SER A 131 15.68 6.02 13.49
C SER A 131 16.33 5.81 14.86
N GLN A 132 17.66 5.66 14.89
CA GLN A 132 18.41 5.44 16.13
C GLN A 132 18.36 6.64 17.08
N THR A 133 18.44 7.86 16.54
CA THR A 133 18.50 9.09 17.34
C THR A 133 17.13 9.51 17.87
N PHE A 134 16.11 9.52 17.02
CA PHE A 134 14.82 10.16 17.30
C PHE A 134 13.66 9.17 17.41
N ALA A 135 13.78 7.97 16.87
CA ALA A 135 12.69 7.00 16.75
C ALA A 135 12.85 5.76 17.63
N ARG A 136 13.78 5.79 18.60
CA ARG A 136 14.12 4.64 19.48
C ARG A 136 14.49 3.37 18.68
N GLY A 137 15.16 3.54 17.55
CA GLY A 137 15.55 2.46 16.66
C GLY A 137 14.43 1.87 15.81
N THR A 138 13.19 2.39 15.89
CA THR A 138 12.06 1.90 15.07
C THR A 138 12.20 2.33 13.63
N ALA A 139 11.96 1.42 12.68
CA ALA A 139 11.78 1.73 11.27
C ALA A 139 11.05 0.56 10.59
N ASP A 140 9.93 0.85 9.93
CA ASP A 140 9.16 -0.12 9.15
C ASP A 140 9.11 0.29 7.67
N ILE A 141 9.37 -0.67 6.79
CA ILE A 141 9.03 -0.59 5.38
C ILE A 141 7.52 -0.77 5.24
N THR A 142 6.87 0.24 4.68
CA THR A 142 5.44 0.19 4.38
C THR A 142 5.20 -0.52 3.06
N ASP A 143 3.97 -0.99 2.85
CA ASP A 143 3.54 -1.54 1.56
C ASP A 143 3.26 -0.50 0.48
N ARG A 144 3.75 0.72 0.72
CA ARG A 144 3.83 1.76 -0.28
C ARG A 144 5.24 2.31 -0.45
N GLN A 145 6.23 1.43 -0.29
CA GLN A 145 7.64 1.72 -0.53
C GLN A 145 8.22 2.83 0.36
N ASN A 146 7.54 3.24 1.43
CA ASN A 146 8.02 4.28 2.35
C ASN A 146 8.64 3.70 3.61
N ILE A 147 9.40 4.52 4.34
CA ILE A 147 9.84 4.27 5.72
C ILE A 147 8.90 4.96 6.70
N GLN A 148 8.59 4.27 7.79
CA GLN A 148 7.78 4.78 8.87
C GLN A 148 8.52 4.66 10.21
N TYR A 149 8.61 5.76 10.93
CA TYR A 149 9.13 5.86 12.28
C TYR A 149 8.00 6.00 13.30
N HIS A 150 8.26 5.63 14.55
CA HIS A 150 7.43 5.93 15.70
C HIS A 150 8.27 6.57 16.80
N TRP A 151 7.64 7.01 17.89
CA TRP A 151 8.30 7.68 19.02
C TRP A 151 8.91 9.05 18.71
N ILE A 152 8.55 9.66 17.57
CA ILE A 152 9.03 10.98 17.21
C ILE A 152 8.38 12.01 18.13
N ALA A 153 9.17 12.88 18.75
CA ALA A 153 8.70 14.04 19.49
C ALA A 153 8.58 15.25 18.54
N VAL A 154 7.65 16.19 18.79
CA VAL A 154 7.47 17.36 17.90
C VAL A 154 8.71 18.26 17.88
N GLU A 155 9.43 18.27 19.00
CA GLU A 155 10.67 19.00 19.23
C GLU A 155 11.77 18.59 18.24
N ASP A 156 11.80 17.31 17.84
CA ASP A 156 12.81 16.74 16.96
C ASP A 156 12.47 16.92 15.46
N VAL A 157 11.21 17.23 15.13
CA VAL A 157 10.72 17.26 13.73
C VAL A 157 11.53 18.21 12.83
N PRO A 158 11.86 19.46 13.24
CA PRO A 158 12.65 20.35 12.39
C PRO A 158 14.04 19.81 12.06
N GLU A 159 14.70 19.16 13.03
CA GLU A 159 16.02 18.56 12.80
C GLU A 159 15.94 17.31 11.91
N ILE A 160 14.88 16.50 12.08
CA ILE A 160 14.61 15.37 11.18
C ILE A 160 14.41 15.86 9.74
N TRP A 161 13.60 16.90 9.52
CA TRP A 161 13.41 17.48 8.19
C TRP A 161 14.71 18.00 7.61
N ARG A 162 15.49 18.75 8.38
CA ARG A 162 16.80 19.25 7.93
C ARG A 162 17.72 18.12 7.45
N ARG A 163 17.77 16.99 8.17
CA ARG A 163 18.57 15.82 7.78
C ARG A 163 18.04 15.12 6.52
N LEU A 164 16.72 14.92 6.43
CA LEU A 164 16.09 14.33 5.25
C LEU A 164 16.31 15.18 4.00
N GLU A 165 16.10 16.49 4.11
CA GLU A 165 16.23 17.45 3.01
C GLU A 165 17.69 17.56 2.53
N ALA A 166 18.66 17.44 3.43
CA ALA A 166 20.08 17.41 3.08
C ALA A 166 20.47 16.25 2.13
N VAL A 167 19.64 15.20 2.06
CA VAL A 167 19.81 14.06 1.14
C VAL A 167 18.66 13.93 0.13
N GLY A 168 17.85 14.99 -0.03
CA GLY A 168 16.76 15.05 -1.01
C GLY A 168 15.50 14.25 -0.66
N LEU A 169 15.36 13.79 0.59
CA LEU A 169 14.14 13.14 1.09
C LEU A 169 13.18 14.14 1.72
N GLN A 170 11.89 13.79 1.77
CA GLN A 170 10.85 14.66 2.32
C GLN A 170 9.70 13.88 2.97
N THR A 171 8.83 14.57 3.71
CA THR A 171 7.57 14.01 4.26
C THR A 171 6.31 14.66 3.68
N THR A 172 6.50 15.59 2.73
CA THR A 172 5.43 16.36 2.06
C THR A 172 4.37 15.43 1.50
N GLU A 173 3.14 15.63 1.94
CA GLU A 173 1.93 14.92 1.50
C GLU A 173 2.01 13.38 1.62
N ALA A 174 2.93 12.87 2.45
CA ALA A 174 3.02 11.43 2.74
C ALA A 174 1.73 10.88 3.38
N CYS A 175 0.97 11.78 4.02
CA CYS A 175 -0.28 11.55 4.70
C CYS A 175 -1.29 12.67 4.34
N GLY A 176 -2.50 12.66 4.92
CA GLY A 176 -3.52 13.68 4.64
C GLY A 176 -4.46 13.37 3.48
N ASP A 177 -5.23 14.40 3.08
CA ASP A 177 -6.18 14.42 1.96
C ASP A 177 -5.53 15.05 0.72
N THR A 178 -4.51 14.35 0.23
CA THR A 178 -3.47 14.77 -0.72
C THR A 178 -2.99 13.57 -1.56
N PRO A 179 -2.19 13.78 -2.62
CA PRO A 179 -1.47 12.70 -3.31
C PRO A 179 -0.42 12.05 -2.41
N ARG A 180 -0.62 10.76 -2.11
CA ARG A 180 0.35 9.94 -1.36
C ARG A 180 1.58 9.62 -2.20
N GLY A 181 2.61 9.08 -1.55
CA GLY A 181 3.81 8.54 -2.22
C GLY A 181 3.45 7.58 -3.35
N PHE A 182 4.17 7.68 -4.45
CA PHE A 182 4.02 6.81 -5.63
C PHE A 182 4.41 5.37 -5.31
N LEU A 183 3.77 4.43 -6.00
CA LEU A 183 4.39 3.13 -6.22
C LEU A 183 5.11 3.15 -7.55
N GLY A 184 6.34 2.65 -7.56
CA GLY A 184 7.19 2.48 -8.73
C GLY A 184 7.75 1.06 -8.76
N SER A 185 8.00 0.51 -9.95
CA SER A 185 8.64 -0.81 -10.06
C SER A 185 9.97 -0.81 -9.28
N PRO A 186 10.20 -1.77 -8.36
CA PRO A 186 11.47 -1.88 -7.64
C PRO A 186 12.67 -2.15 -8.57
N VAL A 187 12.44 -2.57 -9.80
CA VAL A 187 13.48 -2.88 -10.80
C VAL A 187 13.38 -1.99 -12.05
N ALA A 188 12.67 -0.86 -11.94
CA ALA A 188 12.54 0.16 -12.97
C ALA A 188 13.91 0.59 -13.56
N GLY A 189 14.05 0.59 -14.88
CA GLY A 189 15.26 1.01 -15.58
C GLY A 189 16.40 -0.03 -15.61
N VAL A 190 16.30 -1.14 -14.87
CA VAL A 190 17.36 -2.17 -14.82
C VAL A 190 16.89 -3.57 -15.25
N ALA A 191 15.61 -3.89 -15.09
CA ALA A 191 15.05 -5.18 -15.51
C ALA A 191 15.23 -5.42 -17.02
N GLU A 192 15.49 -6.66 -17.41
CA GLU A 192 15.74 -7.04 -18.81
C GLU A 192 14.46 -7.04 -19.67
N ASP A 193 13.33 -7.40 -19.06
CA ASP A 193 12.02 -7.57 -19.68
C ASP A 193 11.09 -6.36 -19.50
N GLU A 194 11.59 -5.28 -18.89
CA GLU A 194 10.83 -4.05 -18.70
C GLU A 194 10.30 -3.49 -20.04
N ILE A 195 9.02 -3.13 -20.04
CA ILE A 195 8.35 -2.55 -21.21
C ILE A 195 8.79 -1.09 -21.38
N ILE A 196 8.80 -0.34 -20.28
CA ILE A 196 9.13 1.08 -20.23
C ILE A 196 9.58 1.48 -18.81
N ASP A 197 10.61 2.32 -18.65
CA ASP A 197 11.01 2.81 -17.34
C ASP A 197 10.02 3.87 -16.81
N PRO A 198 9.30 3.63 -15.69
CA PRO A 198 8.36 4.59 -15.11
C PRO A 198 9.03 5.74 -14.36
N THR A 199 10.34 5.68 -14.09
CA THR A 199 11.07 6.63 -13.25
C THR A 199 10.89 8.09 -13.72
N PRO A 200 11.07 8.43 -15.02
CA PRO A 200 10.91 9.82 -15.48
C PRO A 200 9.51 10.39 -15.25
N VAL A 201 8.48 9.55 -15.34
CA VAL A 201 7.08 9.96 -15.08
C VAL A 201 6.88 10.28 -13.60
N ILE A 202 7.39 9.43 -12.72
CA ILE A 202 7.30 9.63 -11.26
C ILE A 202 8.05 10.90 -10.83
N GLU A 203 9.28 11.09 -11.34
CA GLU A 203 10.09 12.26 -11.05
C GLU A 203 9.42 13.55 -11.53
N GLU A 204 8.86 13.54 -12.75
CA GLU A 204 8.21 14.72 -13.31
C GLU A 204 6.94 15.10 -12.54
N ILE A 205 6.12 14.12 -12.17
CA ILE A 205 4.93 14.37 -11.34
C ILE A 205 5.35 14.91 -9.97
N THR A 206 6.37 14.31 -9.35
CA THR A 206 6.88 14.72 -8.04
C THR A 206 7.39 16.16 -8.08
N ARG A 207 8.21 16.50 -9.09
CA ARG A 207 8.78 17.83 -9.29
C ARG A 207 7.72 18.91 -9.53
N ARG A 208 6.68 18.59 -10.30
CA ARG A 208 5.64 19.59 -10.65
C ARG A 208 4.60 19.78 -9.57
N TYR A 209 4.19 18.72 -8.87
CA TYR A 209 2.91 18.73 -8.16
C TYR A 209 2.99 18.37 -6.68
N VAL A 210 4.08 17.76 -6.19
CA VAL A 210 4.20 17.48 -4.74
C VAL A 210 4.54 18.79 -4.01
N GLY A 211 3.74 19.14 -3.02
CA GLY A 211 3.79 20.43 -2.34
C GLY A 211 2.98 21.53 -3.04
N ASP A 212 2.32 21.23 -4.17
CA ASP A 212 1.45 22.19 -4.85
C ASP A 212 0.16 22.39 -4.03
N THR A 213 -0.09 23.64 -3.64
CA THR A 213 -1.29 24.05 -2.90
C THR A 213 -2.59 23.75 -3.65
N GLU A 214 -2.56 23.64 -4.99
CA GLU A 214 -3.72 23.31 -5.80
C GLU A 214 -4.21 21.87 -5.55
N LEU A 215 -3.29 20.93 -5.27
CA LEU A 215 -3.58 19.52 -5.02
C LEU A 215 -3.52 19.15 -3.53
N ALA A 216 -3.14 20.10 -2.67
CA ALA A 216 -3.11 19.91 -1.22
C ALA A 216 -4.50 19.86 -0.57
N ASN A 217 -5.61 20.00 -1.32
CA ASN A 217 -6.98 19.90 -0.77
C ASN A 217 -7.86 18.99 -1.63
N LEU A 218 -7.66 17.69 -1.50
CA LEU A 218 -8.50 16.66 -2.13
C LEU A 218 -9.67 16.25 -1.22
N PRO A 219 -10.72 15.59 -1.75
CA PRO A 219 -11.80 15.04 -0.94
C PRO A 219 -11.31 13.98 0.06
N ARG A 220 -10.30 13.20 -0.31
CA ARG A 220 -9.62 12.23 0.56
C ARG A 220 -8.21 11.91 0.03
N LYS A 221 -7.48 11.01 0.70
CA LYS A 221 -6.22 10.44 0.18
C LYS A 221 -6.34 9.94 -1.26
N PHE A 222 -5.31 10.21 -2.06
CA PHE A 222 -5.18 9.77 -3.44
C PHE A 222 -3.89 8.95 -3.62
N LYS A 223 -4.01 7.70 -4.07
CA LYS A 223 -2.90 6.75 -4.23
C LYS A 223 -2.60 6.54 -5.71
N SER A 224 -1.33 6.66 -6.06
CA SER A 224 -0.84 6.48 -7.42
C SER A 224 0.08 5.26 -7.50
N ALA A 225 0.11 4.59 -8.66
CA ALA A 225 1.09 3.57 -9.00
C ALA A 225 1.51 3.68 -10.48
N VAL A 226 2.79 3.48 -10.77
CA VAL A 226 3.32 3.52 -12.14
C VAL A 226 4.30 2.35 -12.27
N THR A 227 4.10 1.47 -13.24
CA THR A 227 5.05 0.38 -13.54
C THR A 227 5.14 0.19 -15.03
N GLY A 228 6.32 -0.16 -15.53
CA GLY A 228 6.46 -0.77 -16.85
C GLY A 228 6.89 -2.23 -16.80
N HIS A 229 6.89 -2.84 -15.62
CA HIS A 229 7.32 -4.22 -15.45
C HIS A 229 6.19 -5.19 -15.82
N PRO A 230 6.46 -6.25 -16.61
CA PRO A 230 5.41 -7.20 -17.04
C PRO A 230 4.78 -7.99 -15.88
N ASN A 231 5.50 -8.16 -14.75
CA ASN A 231 4.97 -8.83 -13.55
C ASN A 231 4.04 -7.96 -12.66
N LEU A 232 3.64 -6.75 -13.10
CA LEU A 232 2.61 -5.93 -12.43
C LEU A 232 2.91 -5.62 -10.94
N ASP A 233 4.17 -5.35 -10.64
CA ASP A 233 4.81 -5.27 -9.32
C ASP A 233 4.43 -4.10 -8.40
N VAL A 234 3.38 -3.35 -8.75
CA VAL A 234 2.91 -2.16 -8.03
C VAL A 234 1.46 -2.24 -7.57
N VAL A 235 0.87 -3.44 -7.55
CA VAL A 235 -0.51 -3.69 -7.06
C VAL A 235 -1.53 -2.71 -7.66
N HIS A 236 -1.43 -2.50 -8.97
CA HIS A 236 -2.10 -1.44 -9.73
C HIS A 236 -3.63 -1.44 -9.57
N GLU A 237 -4.25 -2.59 -9.34
CA GLU A 237 -5.70 -2.76 -9.24
C GLU A 237 -6.31 -2.14 -7.97
N ILE A 238 -5.50 -1.66 -7.01
CA ILE A 238 -5.99 -1.12 -5.73
C ILE A 238 -5.56 0.33 -5.45
N ASN A 239 -5.11 1.04 -6.47
CA ASN A 239 -4.75 2.47 -6.42
C ASN A 239 -5.86 3.36 -7.02
N ASP A 240 -5.90 4.63 -6.62
CA ASP A 240 -6.88 5.58 -7.18
C ASP A 240 -6.58 5.85 -8.66
N ILE A 241 -5.29 5.87 -9.05
CA ILE A 241 -4.82 5.86 -10.44
C ILE A 241 -3.62 4.91 -10.58
N SER A 242 -3.57 4.16 -11.68
CA SER A 242 -2.38 3.43 -12.10
C SER A 242 -2.08 3.61 -13.58
N LEU A 243 -0.79 3.73 -13.90
CA LEU A 243 -0.24 3.70 -15.26
C LEU A 243 0.57 2.41 -15.40
N VAL A 244 0.09 1.49 -16.23
CA VAL A 244 0.62 0.12 -16.31
C VAL A 244 1.23 -0.12 -17.69
N GLY A 245 2.49 -0.54 -17.75
CA GLY A 245 3.23 -0.71 -18.99
C GLY A 245 2.56 -1.67 -19.96
N VAL A 246 2.38 -1.22 -21.20
CA VAL A 246 1.85 -2.02 -22.30
C VAL A 246 2.61 -1.70 -23.59
N ARG A 247 2.58 -2.62 -24.55
CA ARG A 247 3.04 -2.38 -25.92
C ARG A 247 1.82 -2.22 -26.82
N HIS A 248 1.55 -0.99 -27.26
CA HIS A 248 0.51 -0.74 -28.24
C HIS A 248 0.97 -1.28 -29.62
N PRO A 249 0.11 -1.99 -30.37
CA PRO A 249 0.48 -2.57 -31.66
C PRO A 249 1.06 -1.57 -32.67
N GLU A 250 0.58 -0.33 -32.62
CA GLU A 250 0.97 0.74 -33.56
C GLU A 250 1.83 1.85 -32.93
N LEU A 251 1.72 2.07 -31.62
CA LEU A 251 2.30 3.25 -30.94
C LEU A 251 3.52 2.88 -30.08
N GLY A 252 3.83 1.58 -29.97
CA GLY A 252 4.97 1.11 -29.20
C GLY A 252 4.72 1.11 -27.68
N PRO A 253 5.78 1.18 -26.86
CA PRO A 253 5.68 1.17 -25.40
C PRO A 253 4.97 2.40 -24.85
N GLY A 254 4.11 2.20 -23.85
CA GLY A 254 3.45 3.26 -23.09
C GLY A 254 2.65 2.64 -21.95
N TYR A 255 1.57 3.29 -21.53
CA TYR A 255 0.78 2.87 -20.37
C TYR A 255 -0.70 2.68 -20.70
N ASP A 256 -1.27 1.62 -20.12
CA ASP A 256 -2.71 1.46 -19.94
C ASP A 256 -3.15 2.16 -18.65
N LEU A 257 -4.25 2.92 -18.71
CA LEU A 257 -4.72 3.75 -17.61
C LEU A 257 -5.83 3.05 -16.80
N TRP A 258 -5.59 2.89 -15.50
CA TRP A 258 -6.52 2.31 -14.53
C TRP A 258 -6.93 3.37 -13.50
N VAL A 259 -8.20 3.37 -13.09
CA VAL A 259 -8.74 4.36 -12.15
C VAL A 259 -9.68 3.70 -11.13
N GLY A 260 -9.75 4.24 -9.92
CA GLY A 260 -10.85 3.96 -8.97
C GLY A 260 -10.68 2.74 -8.07
N GLY A 261 -9.45 2.29 -7.83
CA GLY A 261 -9.16 1.20 -6.90
C GLY A 261 -9.17 1.62 -5.42
N GLY A 262 -9.47 0.66 -4.54
CA GLY A 262 -9.19 0.79 -3.12
C GLY A 262 -10.00 -0.14 -2.22
N LEU A 263 -9.36 -0.64 -1.18
CA LEU A 263 -9.88 -1.69 -0.31
C LEU A 263 -10.78 -1.14 0.82
N SER A 264 -10.27 -0.91 2.04
CA SER A 264 -11.07 -0.44 3.18
C SER A 264 -12.38 -1.25 3.35
N THR A 265 -13.45 -0.68 3.91
CA THR A 265 -14.68 -1.42 4.23
C THR A 265 -15.56 -1.73 3.01
N ALA A 266 -15.43 -0.96 1.93
CA ALA A 266 -16.16 -1.15 0.67
C ALA A 266 -15.17 -1.38 -0.49
N PRO A 267 -14.51 -2.54 -0.57
CA PRO A 267 -13.45 -2.79 -1.53
C PRO A 267 -13.95 -2.67 -2.98
N ARG A 268 -13.14 -2.03 -3.82
CA ARG A 268 -13.32 -1.96 -5.28
C ARG A 268 -11.95 -2.12 -5.95
N LEU A 269 -11.91 -2.87 -7.03
CA LEU A 269 -10.75 -2.93 -7.93
C LEU A 269 -10.82 -1.72 -8.86
N ALA A 270 -9.66 -1.22 -9.28
CA ALA A 270 -9.56 -0.20 -10.31
C ALA A 270 -10.04 -0.79 -11.64
N GLU A 271 -10.60 0.07 -12.49
CA GLU A 271 -11.08 -0.31 -13.81
C GLU A 271 -10.19 0.33 -14.87
N ARG A 272 -9.98 -0.40 -15.97
CA ARG A 272 -9.34 0.13 -17.17
C ARG A 272 -10.23 1.21 -17.79
N LEU A 273 -9.63 2.33 -18.17
CA LEU A 273 -10.31 3.30 -19.04
C LEU A 273 -10.24 2.91 -20.53
N GLY A 274 -9.43 1.89 -20.86
CA GLY A 274 -9.28 1.38 -22.22
C GLY A 274 -8.48 2.30 -23.14
N VAL A 275 -7.61 3.14 -22.55
CA VAL A 275 -6.80 4.14 -23.27
C VAL A 275 -5.32 3.83 -23.15
N PHE A 276 -4.58 4.22 -24.17
CA PHE A 276 -3.13 4.24 -24.20
C PHE A 276 -2.61 5.65 -23.91
N VAL A 277 -1.61 5.73 -23.04
CA VAL A 277 -0.97 6.98 -22.61
C VAL A 277 0.52 6.87 -22.91
N THR A 278 1.07 7.81 -23.69
CA THR A 278 2.52 7.83 -23.94
C THR A 278 3.28 8.30 -22.70
N GLN A 279 4.60 8.07 -22.65
CA GLN A 279 5.41 8.52 -21.52
C GLN A 279 5.38 10.04 -21.34
N GLU A 280 5.36 10.78 -22.44
CA GLU A 280 5.32 12.24 -22.47
C GLU A 280 4.00 12.80 -21.93
N GLN A 281 2.89 12.08 -22.16
CA GLN A 281 1.55 12.47 -21.70
C GLN A 281 1.29 12.06 -20.24
N ALA A 282 2.02 11.08 -19.71
CA ALA A 282 1.68 10.42 -18.45
C ALA A 282 1.53 11.37 -17.25
N ALA A 283 2.41 12.37 -17.12
CA ALA A 283 2.34 13.36 -16.04
C ALA A 283 1.14 14.31 -16.17
N GLU A 284 0.78 14.70 -17.40
CA GLU A 284 -0.40 15.52 -17.69
C GLU A 284 -1.70 14.73 -17.42
N VAL A 285 -1.77 13.48 -17.88
CA VAL A 285 -2.91 12.60 -17.65
C VAL A 285 -3.10 12.33 -16.15
N TRP A 286 -2.01 12.11 -15.41
CA TRP A 286 -2.07 11.98 -13.95
C TRP A 286 -2.69 13.23 -13.29
N TYR A 287 -2.23 14.42 -13.69
CA TYR A 287 -2.72 15.70 -13.18
C TYR A 287 -4.21 15.91 -13.52
N ALA A 288 -4.64 15.55 -14.72
CA ALA A 288 -6.04 15.63 -15.14
C ALA A 288 -6.94 14.72 -14.29
N VAL A 289 -6.52 13.46 -14.04
CA VAL A 289 -7.28 12.51 -13.20
C VAL A 289 -7.40 12.98 -11.75
N ILE A 290 -6.32 13.48 -11.15
CA ILE A 290 -6.37 13.99 -9.78
C ILE A 290 -7.18 15.30 -9.68
N SER A 291 -7.19 16.11 -10.74
CA SER A 291 -8.03 17.32 -10.83
C SER A 291 -9.52 16.97 -10.93
N ILE A 292 -9.91 15.94 -11.68
CA ILE A 292 -11.28 15.39 -11.64
C ILE A 292 -11.64 15.00 -10.20
N PHE A 293 -10.74 14.32 -9.49
CA PHE A 293 -11.01 13.94 -8.11
C PHE A 293 -11.17 15.16 -7.19
N ARG A 294 -10.33 16.19 -7.34
CA ARG A 294 -10.43 17.45 -6.60
C ARG A 294 -11.78 18.12 -6.79
N ASP A 295 -12.23 18.19 -8.04
CA ASP A 295 -13.38 19.00 -8.47
C ASP A 295 -14.71 18.27 -8.33
N TYR A 296 -14.75 16.98 -8.67
CA TYR A 296 -15.95 16.16 -8.71
C TYR A 296 -16.03 15.09 -7.63
N GLY A 297 -14.97 14.86 -6.85
CA GLY A 297 -15.02 13.87 -5.78
C GLY A 297 -15.91 14.30 -4.62
N PHE A 298 -16.59 13.34 -4.01
CA PHE A 298 -17.56 13.62 -2.94
C PHE A 298 -16.88 14.07 -1.65
N ARG A 299 -17.34 15.19 -1.08
CA ARG A 299 -16.79 15.77 0.17
C ARG A 299 -17.77 15.73 1.35
N ARG A 300 -19.00 15.23 1.15
CA ARG A 300 -20.00 15.15 2.21
C ARG A 300 -19.67 14.12 3.30
N MET A 301 -19.55 12.85 2.91
CA MET A 301 -19.35 11.73 3.83
C MET A 301 -17.94 11.19 3.70
N ARG A 302 -17.14 11.26 4.78
CA ARG A 302 -15.76 10.75 4.81
C ARG A 302 -15.63 9.28 4.37
N THR A 303 -16.63 8.45 4.66
CA THR A 303 -16.67 7.02 4.28
C THR A 303 -16.99 6.79 2.80
N LYS A 304 -17.44 7.82 2.07
CA LYS A 304 -17.78 7.80 0.64
C LYS A 304 -16.98 8.82 -0.19
N ALA A 305 -15.85 9.33 0.33
CA ALA A 305 -15.09 10.43 -0.27
C ALA A 305 -13.88 10.01 -1.13
N ARG A 306 -13.69 8.72 -1.39
CA ARG A 306 -12.59 8.21 -2.25
C ARG A 306 -13.01 8.18 -3.72
N LEU A 307 -12.04 8.30 -4.63
CA LEU A 307 -12.28 8.32 -6.08
C LEU A 307 -13.07 7.12 -6.59
N LYS A 308 -12.86 5.93 -6.00
CA LYS A 308 -13.64 4.72 -6.31
C LYS A 308 -15.16 4.88 -6.23
N PHE A 309 -15.67 5.79 -5.41
CA PHE A 309 -17.11 6.03 -5.32
C PHE A 309 -17.61 6.94 -6.44
N LEU A 310 -16.79 7.89 -6.87
CA LEU A 310 -17.08 8.72 -8.04
C LEU A 310 -17.06 7.87 -9.31
N LEU A 311 -16.03 7.02 -9.48
CA LEU A 311 -15.97 6.13 -10.63
C LEU A 311 -17.15 5.15 -10.66
N ALA A 312 -17.53 4.57 -9.52
CA ALA A 312 -18.69 3.69 -9.44
C ALA A 312 -20.03 4.38 -9.77
N ASP A 313 -20.13 5.69 -9.53
CA ASP A 313 -21.32 6.48 -9.85
C ASP A 313 -21.35 6.91 -11.33
N TRP A 314 -20.20 7.31 -11.87
CA TRP A 314 -20.10 7.79 -13.24
C TRP A 314 -19.97 6.68 -14.29
N GLY A 315 -19.31 5.58 -13.92
CA GLY A 315 -18.81 4.58 -14.85
C GLY A 315 -17.61 5.06 -15.66
N VAL A 316 -16.89 4.10 -16.24
CA VAL A 316 -15.68 4.32 -17.05
C VAL A 316 -15.91 5.28 -18.22
N SER A 317 -17.00 5.09 -18.97
CA SER A 317 -17.26 5.89 -20.19
C SER A 317 -17.41 7.37 -19.90
N ARG A 318 -18.20 7.74 -18.88
CA ARG A 318 -18.37 9.14 -18.48
C ARG A 318 -17.09 9.72 -17.90
N PHE A 319 -16.36 8.93 -17.11
CA PHE A 319 -15.09 9.37 -16.55
C PHE A 319 -14.08 9.72 -17.65
N ARG A 320 -13.94 8.84 -18.66
CA ARG A 320 -13.09 9.07 -19.84
C ARG A 320 -13.54 10.30 -20.63
N GLU A 321 -14.84 10.47 -20.86
CA GLU A 321 -15.37 11.64 -21.58
C GLU A 321 -15.00 12.96 -20.87
N VAL A 322 -15.20 13.03 -19.54
CA VAL A 322 -14.85 14.22 -18.76
C VAL A 322 -13.33 14.46 -18.77
N LEU A 323 -12.53 13.40 -18.63
CA LEU A 323 -11.07 13.48 -18.71
C LEU A 323 -10.60 14.08 -20.04
N GLU A 324 -11.05 13.51 -21.16
CA GLU A 324 -10.62 13.94 -22.50
C GLU A 324 -11.15 15.33 -22.86
N ARG A 325 -12.43 15.62 -22.57
CA ARG A 325 -13.07 16.88 -22.98
C ARG A 325 -12.71 18.06 -22.08
N ASP A 326 -12.81 17.88 -20.77
CA ASP A 326 -12.82 19.01 -19.82
C ASP A 326 -11.43 19.29 -19.22
N TYR A 327 -10.53 18.31 -19.23
CA TYR A 327 -9.21 18.44 -18.60
C TYR A 327 -8.04 18.33 -19.59
N LEU A 328 -8.07 17.37 -20.53
CA LEU A 328 -7.00 17.21 -21.52
C LEU A 328 -7.22 18.07 -22.76
N GLY A 329 -8.47 18.22 -23.21
CA GLY A 329 -8.80 18.89 -24.47
C GLY A 329 -8.47 18.07 -25.73
N TYR A 330 -8.13 16.79 -25.57
CA TYR A 330 -7.87 15.85 -26.66
C TYR A 330 -8.27 14.43 -26.26
N ARG A 331 -8.47 13.56 -27.26
CA ARG A 331 -8.77 12.14 -27.04
C ARG A 331 -7.50 11.34 -26.86
N LEU A 332 -7.53 10.41 -25.91
CA LEU A 332 -6.46 9.42 -25.78
C LEU A 332 -6.73 8.27 -26.77
N PRO A 333 -5.69 7.73 -27.43
CA PRO A 333 -5.83 6.53 -28.24
C PRO A 333 -6.38 5.36 -27.42
N ASP A 334 -7.08 4.43 -28.05
CA ASP A 334 -7.47 3.18 -27.37
C ASP A 334 -6.22 2.33 -27.09
N GLY A 335 -6.24 1.53 -26.01
CA GLY A 335 -5.09 0.76 -25.56
C GLY A 335 -5.41 -0.70 -25.22
N PRO A 336 -4.50 -1.66 -25.48
CA PRO A 336 -4.67 -3.04 -25.03
C PRO A 336 -4.54 -3.15 -23.51
N PRO A 337 -5.12 -4.19 -22.88
CA PRO A 337 -4.81 -4.49 -21.48
C PRO A 337 -3.34 -4.92 -21.32
N PRO A 338 -2.78 -4.83 -20.11
CA PRO A 338 -1.51 -5.49 -19.80
C PRO A 338 -1.63 -7.00 -20.02
N ALA A 339 -0.51 -7.60 -20.42
CA ALA A 339 -0.40 -9.05 -20.47
C ALA A 339 -0.45 -9.64 -19.05
N PRO A 340 -0.93 -10.88 -18.89
CA PRO A 340 -0.83 -11.58 -17.60
C PRO A 340 0.64 -11.66 -17.15
N PRO A 341 0.92 -11.44 -15.85
CA PRO A 341 2.27 -11.54 -15.32
C PRO A 341 2.77 -12.98 -15.41
N THR A 342 4.07 -13.19 -15.62
CA THR A 342 4.67 -14.53 -15.75
C THR A 342 5.51 -14.94 -14.55
N GLY A 343 5.73 -14.03 -13.61
CA GLY A 343 6.47 -14.27 -12.37
C GLY A 343 5.97 -13.40 -11.21
N PRO A 344 6.55 -13.57 -10.01
CA PRO A 344 6.17 -12.79 -8.83
C PRO A 344 6.60 -11.32 -8.97
N GLY A 345 5.75 -10.40 -8.52
CA GLY A 345 6.05 -8.95 -8.47
C GLY A 345 6.76 -8.49 -7.19
N ASP A 346 7.15 -9.40 -6.28
CA ASP A 346 7.81 -9.03 -5.01
C ASP A 346 9.33 -8.85 -5.13
N HIS A 347 9.90 -9.34 -6.23
CA HIS A 347 11.31 -9.29 -6.60
C HIS A 347 12.28 -9.92 -5.60
N VAL A 348 11.83 -10.81 -4.72
CA VAL A 348 12.72 -11.54 -3.79
C VAL A 348 13.57 -12.56 -4.54
N GLY A 349 14.86 -12.63 -4.21
CA GLY A 349 15.84 -13.51 -4.85
C GLY A 349 16.84 -12.75 -5.73
N VAL A 350 17.59 -13.49 -6.55
CA VAL A 350 18.62 -12.92 -7.44
C VAL A 350 18.10 -12.89 -8.87
N GLN A 351 18.25 -11.78 -9.56
CA GLN A 351 17.80 -11.57 -10.94
C GLN A 351 18.87 -10.84 -11.75
N HIS A 352 18.97 -11.13 -13.05
CA HIS A 352 19.86 -10.43 -13.97
C HIS A 352 19.32 -9.05 -14.33
N GLN A 353 20.24 -8.11 -14.56
CA GLN A 353 19.95 -6.79 -15.11
C GLN A 353 20.48 -6.66 -16.53
N ARG A 354 19.88 -5.75 -17.30
CA ARG A 354 20.27 -5.44 -18.68
C ARG A 354 21.73 -5.00 -18.86
N ASN A 355 22.36 -4.49 -17.80
CA ASN A 355 23.74 -4.00 -17.79
C ASN A 355 24.77 -5.08 -17.40
N GLY A 356 24.34 -6.34 -17.25
CA GLY A 356 25.19 -7.47 -16.83
C GLY A 356 25.42 -7.57 -15.32
N ARG A 357 24.78 -6.70 -14.51
CA ARG A 357 24.78 -6.79 -13.04
C ARG A 357 23.54 -7.52 -12.53
N PHE A 358 23.36 -7.54 -11.21
CA PHE A 358 22.27 -8.27 -10.57
C PHE A 358 21.42 -7.37 -9.68
N VAL A 359 20.12 -7.70 -9.63
CA VAL A 359 19.22 -7.30 -8.54
C VAL A 359 19.24 -8.40 -7.48
N VAL A 360 19.35 -8.01 -6.21
CA VAL A 360 19.21 -8.93 -5.08
C VAL A 360 18.07 -8.45 -4.18
N GLY A 361 16.93 -9.13 -4.25
CA GLY A 361 15.77 -8.88 -3.40
C GLY A 361 15.81 -9.64 -2.09
N ALA A 362 15.51 -8.94 -1.00
CA ALA A 362 15.57 -9.47 0.36
C ALA A 362 14.30 -9.17 1.16
N ALA A 363 13.91 -10.13 2.00
CA ALA A 363 12.70 -10.10 2.80
C ALA A 363 13.01 -9.87 4.29
N PRO A 364 12.71 -8.67 4.82
CA PRO A 364 12.56 -8.50 6.26
C PRO A 364 11.32 -9.25 6.76
N VAL A 365 11.22 -9.44 8.07
CA VAL A 365 10.01 -10.00 8.67
C VAL A 365 8.92 -8.93 8.70
N VAL A 366 7.88 -9.11 7.89
CA VAL A 366 6.71 -8.22 7.75
C VAL A 366 7.05 -6.73 7.62
N GLY A 367 8.18 -6.41 6.96
CA GLY A 367 8.65 -5.04 6.73
C GLY A 367 9.41 -4.39 7.88
N ARG A 368 9.63 -5.07 9.01
CA ARG A 368 10.36 -4.49 10.14
C ARG A 368 11.88 -4.57 9.89
N VAL A 369 12.57 -3.43 9.95
CA VAL A 369 14.03 -3.35 9.75
C VAL A 369 14.72 -2.66 10.92
N GLY A 370 14.20 -1.54 11.41
CA GLY A 370 14.88 -0.74 12.43
C GLY A 370 16.09 0.04 11.91
N GLY A 371 16.61 0.96 12.72
CA GLY A 371 17.65 1.89 12.32
C GLY A 371 19.02 1.25 12.07
N GLY A 372 19.39 0.26 12.89
CA GLY A 372 20.67 -0.46 12.75
C GLY A 372 20.75 -1.27 11.45
N THR A 373 19.67 -1.94 11.05
CA THR A 373 19.60 -2.65 9.76
C THR A 373 19.70 -1.69 8.58
N LEU A 374 19.11 -0.48 8.66
CA LEU A 374 19.22 0.52 7.59
C LEU A 374 20.65 1.05 7.43
N THR A 375 21.35 1.36 8.54
CA THR A 375 22.76 1.78 8.48
C THR A 375 23.67 0.64 8.03
N GLY A 376 23.46 -0.57 8.55
CA GLY A 376 24.24 -1.75 8.14
C GLY A 376 24.04 -2.09 6.66
N LEU A 377 22.81 -1.95 6.15
CA LEU A 377 22.54 -2.11 4.72
C LEU A 377 23.28 -1.07 3.87
N ALA A 378 23.39 0.18 4.34
CA ALA A 378 24.18 1.21 3.65
C ALA A 378 25.66 0.80 3.57
N ASP A 379 26.24 0.32 4.67
CA ASP A 379 27.63 -0.16 4.71
C ASP A 379 27.85 -1.34 3.74
N LEU A 380 26.92 -2.31 3.71
CA LEU A 380 27.02 -3.46 2.80
C LEU A 380 26.98 -3.05 1.32
N ILE A 381 26.11 -2.12 0.95
CA ILE A 381 26.00 -1.64 -0.45
C ILE A 381 27.31 -0.98 -0.89
N GLU A 382 27.90 -0.15 -0.02
CA GLU A 382 29.20 0.49 -0.27
C GLU A 382 30.32 -0.54 -0.39
N GLN A 383 30.35 -1.53 0.51
CA GLN A 383 31.34 -2.61 0.51
C GLN A 383 31.33 -3.43 -0.79
N VAL A 384 30.15 -3.76 -1.31
CA VAL A 384 30.00 -4.61 -2.50
C VAL A 384 29.94 -3.81 -3.81
N GLY A 385 29.97 -2.48 -3.75
CA GLY A 385 29.91 -1.62 -4.94
C GLY A 385 28.56 -1.66 -5.68
N ALA A 386 27.46 -1.86 -4.95
CA ALA A 386 26.11 -1.85 -5.48
C ALA A 386 25.55 -0.42 -5.65
N GLY A 387 24.53 -0.25 -6.48
CA GLY A 387 24.02 1.06 -6.91
C GLY A 387 23.09 1.75 -5.92
N GLY A 388 22.32 0.99 -5.15
CA GLY A 388 21.35 1.52 -4.19
C GLY A 388 20.23 0.53 -3.87
N VAL A 389 19.19 1.00 -3.19
CA VAL A 389 18.05 0.17 -2.76
C VAL A 389 16.73 0.73 -3.22
N ARG A 390 15.81 -0.12 -3.65
CA ARG A 390 14.39 0.23 -3.74
C ARG A 390 13.58 -0.59 -2.76
N LEU A 391 12.55 0.02 -2.19
CA LEU A 391 11.57 -0.66 -1.36
C LEU A 391 10.48 -1.25 -2.25
N THR A 392 9.70 -2.24 -1.78
CA THR A 392 8.66 -2.89 -2.61
C THR A 392 7.25 -2.65 -2.08
N ALA A 393 6.24 -2.79 -2.94
CA ALA A 393 4.82 -2.80 -2.55
C ALA A 393 4.46 -3.98 -1.62
N HIS A 394 5.40 -4.89 -1.36
CA HIS A 394 5.22 -6.09 -0.56
C HIS A 394 5.92 -6.01 0.80
N GLN A 395 6.42 -4.83 1.20
CA GLN A 395 7.21 -4.62 2.44
C GLN A 395 8.60 -5.27 2.41
N LYS A 396 9.20 -5.38 1.22
CA LYS A 396 10.54 -5.92 1.01
C LYS A 396 11.46 -4.80 0.51
N LEU A 397 12.70 -5.15 0.19
CA LEU A 397 13.64 -4.29 -0.50
C LEU A 397 14.40 -5.07 -1.58
N VAL A 398 14.95 -4.35 -2.55
CA VAL A 398 15.85 -4.87 -3.57
C VAL A 398 17.11 -4.02 -3.62
N ILE A 399 18.27 -4.65 -3.69
CA ILE A 399 19.56 -4.01 -3.92
C ILE A 399 19.82 -4.05 -5.44
N LEU A 400 20.16 -2.91 -6.02
CA LEU A 400 20.39 -2.75 -7.46
C LEU A 400 21.88 -2.76 -7.80
N ASP A 401 22.19 -3.12 -9.04
CA ASP A 401 23.53 -3.01 -9.64
C ASP A 401 24.61 -3.77 -8.86
N VAL A 402 24.28 -4.96 -8.35
CA VAL A 402 25.22 -5.81 -7.61
C VAL A 402 26.17 -6.51 -8.60
N PRO A 403 27.49 -6.41 -8.43
CA PRO A 403 28.46 -7.20 -9.21
C PRO A 403 28.26 -8.71 -8.99
N GLU A 404 28.42 -9.51 -10.05
CA GLU A 404 28.19 -10.96 -10.01
C GLU A 404 28.99 -11.65 -8.90
N GLU A 405 30.28 -11.31 -8.81
CA GLU A 405 31.22 -11.85 -7.85
C GLU A 405 30.86 -11.54 -6.39
N ALA A 406 30.08 -10.47 -6.17
CA ALA A 406 29.68 -10.04 -4.84
C ALA A 406 28.34 -10.65 -4.38
N VAL A 407 27.54 -11.21 -5.29
CA VAL A 407 26.22 -11.78 -4.96
C VAL A 407 26.29 -12.82 -3.84
N PRO A 408 27.21 -13.81 -3.82
CA PRO A 408 27.25 -14.80 -2.75
C PRO A 408 27.51 -14.18 -1.37
N GLN A 409 28.48 -13.26 -1.29
CA GLN A 409 28.83 -12.59 -0.04
C GLN A 409 27.70 -11.68 0.44
N LEU A 410 27.14 -10.86 -0.45
CA LEU A 410 26.02 -9.97 -0.12
C LEU A 410 24.85 -10.76 0.46
N ARG A 411 24.51 -11.92 -0.11
CA ARG A 411 23.42 -12.76 0.41
C ARG A 411 23.68 -13.28 1.82
N ALA A 412 24.92 -13.62 2.15
CA ALA A 412 25.30 -14.05 3.49
C ALA A 412 25.18 -12.89 4.49
N ASP A 413 25.75 -11.73 4.15
CA ASP A 413 25.75 -10.55 5.02
C ASP A 413 24.33 -9.99 5.24
N LEU A 414 23.47 -10.06 4.22
CA LEU A 414 22.05 -9.69 4.35
C LEU A 414 21.31 -10.60 5.34
N GLU A 415 21.62 -11.90 5.39
CA GLU A 415 20.99 -12.81 6.34
C GLU A 415 21.38 -12.47 7.78
N GLU A 416 22.62 -12.03 8.03
CA GLU A 416 23.06 -11.54 9.35
C GLU A 416 22.30 -10.28 9.79
N LEU A 417 21.87 -9.44 8.85
CA LEU A 417 21.00 -8.29 9.10
C LEU A 417 19.50 -8.65 9.23
N GLY A 418 19.16 -9.94 9.10
CA GLY A 418 17.76 -10.40 9.12
C GLY A 418 17.00 -10.12 7.83
N LEU A 419 17.71 -9.92 6.71
CA LEU A 419 17.16 -9.65 5.38
C LEU A 419 17.36 -10.87 4.48
N SER A 420 16.40 -11.80 4.49
CA SER A 420 16.61 -13.08 3.79
C SER A 420 16.38 -12.98 2.29
N THR A 421 17.31 -13.50 1.49
CA THR A 421 17.19 -13.56 0.01
C THR A 421 16.53 -14.86 -0.47
N ALA A 422 16.35 -15.83 0.41
CA ALA A 422 15.65 -17.09 0.17
C ALA A 422 14.77 -17.46 1.38
N PRO A 423 13.81 -16.58 1.77
CA PRO A 423 12.92 -16.84 2.90
C PRO A 423 12.00 -18.04 2.62
N GLY A 424 11.47 -18.63 3.68
CA GLY A 424 10.32 -19.54 3.57
C GLY A 424 9.09 -18.86 2.95
N ASP A 425 8.18 -19.66 2.40
CA ASP A 425 7.03 -19.17 1.63
C ASP A 425 6.15 -18.21 2.42
N PHE A 426 5.95 -18.45 3.72
CA PHE A 426 5.15 -17.56 4.56
C PHE A 426 5.92 -16.32 4.97
N ARG A 427 7.22 -16.40 5.30
CA ARG A 427 8.03 -15.18 5.51
C ARG A 427 8.04 -14.29 4.26
N ARG A 428 8.11 -14.89 3.07
CA ARG A 428 8.01 -14.16 1.78
C ARG A 428 6.64 -13.53 1.57
N SER A 429 5.58 -14.31 1.75
CA SER A 429 4.23 -13.95 1.29
C SER A 429 3.38 -13.25 2.37
N THR A 430 3.89 -13.16 3.60
CA THR A 430 3.19 -12.48 4.70
C THR A 430 3.46 -10.98 4.68
N ILE A 431 2.40 -10.21 4.90
CA ILE A 431 2.44 -8.77 5.16
C ILE A 431 1.59 -8.44 6.39
N ALA A 432 1.98 -7.41 7.11
CA ALA A 432 1.24 -6.95 8.28
C ALA A 432 1.22 -5.43 8.36
N CYS A 433 0.07 -4.90 8.80
CA CYS A 433 -0.03 -3.49 9.13
C CYS A 433 0.68 -3.17 10.45
N THR A 434 0.67 -1.91 10.89
CA THR A 434 1.27 -1.51 12.17
C THR A 434 0.61 -2.15 13.39
N GLY A 435 -0.70 -2.44 13.34
CA GLY A 435 -1.40 -3.08 14.45
C GLY A 435 -1.51 -2.21 15.70
N ILE A 436 -1.99 -2.82 16.80
CA ILE A 436 -2.27 -2.13 18.06
C ILE A 436 -1.02 -1.55 18.73
N GLU A 437 0.17 -2.01 18.35
CA GLU A 437 1.45 -1.50 18.88
C GLU A 437 1.53 0.03 18.79
N PHE A 438 1.15 0.62 17.65
CA PHE A 438 1.17 2.08 17.46
C PHE A 438 -0.08 2.67 16.80
N CYS A 439 -0.97 1.87 16.20
CA CYS A 439 -2.11 2.39 15.46
C CYS A 439 -3.32 2.62 16.37
N LYS A 440 -3.81 3.87 16.42
CA LYS A 440 -5.02 4.24 17.19
C LYS A 440 -6.31 3.57 16.73
N LEU A 441 -6.34 3.06 15.49
CA LEU A 441 -7.53 2.41 14.92
C LEU A 441 -7.49 0.89 15.05
N ALA A 442 -6.37 0.32 15.47
CA ALA A 442 -6.21 -1.12 15.57
C ALA A 442 -6.90 -1.67 16.82
N ILE A 443 -7.43 -2.88 16.67
CA ILE A 443 -8.10 -3.67 17.71
C ILE A 443 -7.19 -4.81 18.16
N VAL A 444 -6.25 -5.24 17.32
CA VAL A 444 -5.38 -6.37 17.60
C VAL A 444 -3.94 -6.07 17.18
N GLU A 445 -2.99 -6.77 17.81
CA GLU A 445 -1.60 -6.81 17.39
C GLU A 445 -1.50 -7.49 16.01
N THR A 446 -0.55 -7.05 15.18
CA THR A 446 -0.36 -7.66 13.85
C THR A 446 1.07 -7.98 13.48
N LYS A 447 2.06 -7.15 13.81
CA LYS A 447 3.43 -7.36 13.34
C LYS A 447 4.04 -8.59 14.00
N ASP A 448 3.94 -8.69 15.32
CA ASP A 448 4.51 -9.81 16.08
C ASP A 448 3.70 -11.10 15.86
N THR A 449 2.38 -10.97 15.81
CA THR A 449 1.44 -12.07 15.50
C THR A 449 1.73 -12.66 14.13
N ALA A 450 1.92 -11.81 13.11
CA ALA A 450 2.23 -12.27 11.75
C ALA A 450 3.65 -12.86 11.66
N ALA A 451 4.62 -12.27 12.34
CA ALA A 451 5.99 -12.79 12.40
C ALA A 451 6.03 -14.20 13.01
N ALA A 452 5.37 -14.37 14.16
CA ALA A 452 5.29 -15.66 14.86
C ALA A 452 4.55 -16.71 14.02
N ALA A 453 3.40 -16.34 13.44
CA ALA A 453 2.64 -17.24 12.58
C ALA A 453 3.43 -17.68 11.34
N ALA A 454 4.09 -16.75 10.64
CA ALA A 454 4.87 -17.06 9.46
C ALA A 454 6.05 -17.99 9.79
N ALA A 455 6.79 -17.71 10.87
CA ALA A 455 7.91 -18.55 11.30
C ALA A 455 7.44 -19.98 11.66
N GLU A 456 6.32 -20.10 12.36
CA GLU A 456 5.77 -21.40 12.74
C GLU A 456 5.25 -22.18 11.52
N LEU A 457 4.60 -21.51 10.57
CA LEU A 457 4.12 -22.13 9.33
C LEU A 457 5.27 -22.61 8.44
N ASP A 458 6.30 -21.78 8.25
CA ASP A 458 7.50 -22.16 7.50
C ASP A 458 8.18 -23.39 8.15
N ARG A 459 8.21 -23.46 9.48
CA ARG A 459 8.74 -24.62 10.21
C ARG A 459 7.87 -25.87 10.02
N ARG A 460 6.56 -25.77 10.24
CA ARG A 460 5.61 -26.91 10.20
C ARG A 460 5.42 -27.48 8.80
N LEU A 461 5.54 -26.67 7.76
CA LEU A 461 5.32 -27.08 6.36
C LEU A 461 6.61 -27.33 5.59
N SER A 462 7.77 -27.29 6.26
CA SER A 462 9.09 -27.48 5.64
C SER A 462 9.26 -28.84 4.94
N ASP A 463 8.63 -29.90 5.45
CA ASP A 463 8.64 -31.26 4.89
C ASP A 463 7.41 -31.56 4.00
N ARG A 464 6.44 -30.64 3.98
CA ARG A 464 5.18 -30.74 3.22
C ARG A 464 4.88 -29.42 2.50
N PRO A 465 5.70 -29.05 1.50
CA PRO A 465 5.52 -27.80 0.78
C PRO A 465 4.16 -27.74 0.08
N LEU A 466 3.59 -26.54 0.03
CA LEU A 466 2.34 -26.29 -0.67
C LEU A 466 2.56 -26.30 -2.19
N PRO A 467 1.53 -26.64 -3.00
CA PRO A 467 1.64 -26.63 -4.45
C PRO A 467 2.00 -25.26 -5.04
N THR A 468 1.52 -24.20 -4.41
CA THR A 468 1.89 -22.80 -4.68
C THR A 468 1.96 -22.06 -3.34
N PRO A 469 2.80 -21.01 -3.22
CA PRO A 469 2.84 -20.17 -2.03
C PRO A 469 1.48 -19.51 -1.77
N LEU A 470 1.10 -19.36 -0.49
CA LEU A 470 -0.13 -18.68 -0.09
C LEU A 470 0.17 -17.33 0.55
N THR A 471 -0.57 -16.31 0.13
CA THR A 471 -0.46 -14.96 0.71
C THR A 471 -1.22 -14.84 2.02
N LEU A 472 -0.55 -14.35 3.08
CA LEU A 472 -1.13 -14.13 4.40
C LEU A 472 -1.08 -12.64 4.78
N HIS A 473 -2.26 -12.01 4.88
CA HIS A 473 -2.38 -10.57 5.04
C HIS A 473 -3.01 -10.20 6.39
N VAL A 474 -2.19 -9.76 7.35
CA VAL A 474 -2.62 -9.55 8.75
C VAL A 474 -2.92 -8.08 9.06
N ASN A 475 -4.17 -7.77 9.42
CA ASN A 475 -4.65 -6.40 9.59
C ASN A 475 -5.29 -6.19 10.96
N GLY A 476 -4.95 -5.09 11.63
CA GLY A 476 -5.40 -4.81 12.99
C GLY A 476 -6.83 -4.27 13.07
N CYS A 477 -7.43 -3.87 11.94
CA CYS A 477 -8.77 -3.31 11.85
C CYS A 477 -9.35 -3.39 10.43
N PRO A 478 -10.63 -3.03 10.22
CA PRO A 478 -11.29 -3.08 8.90
C PRO A 478 -10.74 -2.12 7.82
N ASN A 479 -9.78 -1.25 8.13
CA ASN A 479 -9.23 -0.31 7.14
C ASN A 479 -8.42 -0.99 6.04
N SER A 480 -7.98 -2.22 6.26
CA SER A 480 -7.24 -3.03 5.29
C SER A 480 -5.96 -2.36 4.77
N CYS A 481 -5.15 -1.82 5.70
CA CYS A 481 -3.87 -1.21 5.33
C CYS A 481 -2.95 -2.24 4.67
N ALA A 482 -2.88 -3.46 5.21
CA ALA A 482 -2.20 -4.62 4.64
C ALA A 482 -3.18 -5.53 3.88
N ARG A 483 -4.10 -4.96 3.10
CA ARG A 483 -4.73 -5.64 1.94
C ARG A 483 -5.50 -6.95 2.20
N ILE A 484 -6.40 -6.97 3.20
CA ILE A 484 -7.22 -8.13 3.61
C ILE A 484 -7.86 -8.84 2.41
N GLN A 485 -8.53 -8.10 1.53
CA GLN A 485 -9.40 -8.68 0.52
C GLN A 485 -8.66 -9.20 -0.71
N THR A 486 -7.36 -8.95 -0.83
CA THR A 486 -6.56 -9.35 -1.99
C THR A 486 -5.46 -10.32 -1.57
N ALA A 487 -5.78 -11.18 -0.62
CA ALA A 487 -4.93 -12.25 -0.11
C ALA A 487 -5.66 -13.59 -0.25
N ASP A 488 -4.90 -14.66 -0.39
CA ASP A 488 -5.42 -16.02 -0.24
C ASP A 488 -6.04 -16.17 1.15
N ILE A 489 -5.32 -15.71 2.18
CA ILE A 489 -5.78 -15.68 3.57
C ILE A 489 -5.64 -14.26 4.14
N GLY A 490 -6.74 -13.53 4.19
CA GLY A 490 -6.83 -12.20 4.77
C GLY A 490 -7.40 -12.21 6.18
N LEU A 491 -6.71 -11.57 7.12
CA LEU A 491 -7.12 -11.51 8.52
C LEU A 491 -7.52 -10.08 8.91
N LYS A 492 -8.78 -9.90 9.32
CA LYS A 492 -9.34 -8.62 9.77
C LYS A 492 -9.50 -8.59 11.28
N GLY A 493 -8.70 -7.79 11.95
CA GLY A 493 -8.67 -7.64 13.40
C GLY A 493 -9.99 -7.17 13.99
N GLN A 494 -10.41 -7.86 15.05
CA GLN A 494 -11.59 -7.58 15.85
C GLN A 494 -11.48 -8.27 17.22
N VAL A 495 -12.40 -7.97 18.13
CA VAL A 495 -12.57 -8.77 19.34
C VAL A 495 -13.37 -10.04 18.98
N VAL A 496 -12.91 -11.19 19.46
CA VAL A 496 -13.57 -12.50 19.28
C VAL A 496 -13.94 -13.09 20.65
N LEU A 497 -14.82 -14.08 20.66
CA LEU A 497 -15.26 -14.75 21.88
C LEU A 497 -14.70 -16.16 21.87
N VAL A 498 -13.89 -16.51 22.87
CA VAL A 498 -13.33 -17.85 23.08
C VAL A 498 -13.71 -18.26 24.50
N ASP A 499 -14.42 -19.38 24.65
CA ASP A 499 -14.91 -19.89 25.94
C ASP A 499 -15.65 -18.85 26.82
N GLY A 500 -16.36 -17.92 26.17
CA GLY A 500 -17.10 -16.85 26.85
C GLY A 500 -16.27 -15.61 27.20
N GLU A 501 -14.96 -15.62 26.92
CA GLU A 501 -14.06 -14.49 27.14
C GLU A 501 -13.80 -13.69 25.86
N GLN A 502 -13.75 -12.37 25.99
CA GLN A 502 -13.41 -11.47 24.88
C GLN A 502 -11.89 -11.41 24.72
N VAL A 503 -11.39 -11.92 23.60
CA VAL A 503 -9.95 -11.95 23.29
C VAL A 503 -9.66 -11.31 21.93
N PRO A 504 -8.43 -10.82 21.69
CA PRO A 504 -7.99 -10.38 20.37
C PRO A 504 -8.08 -11.51 19.34
N GLY A 505 -8.64 -11.22 18.16
CA GLY A 505 -8.66 -12.19 17.07
C GLY A 505 -9.00 -11.57 15.73
N PHE A 506 -9.35 -12.43 14.77
CA PHE A 506 -9.50 -12.05 13.37
C PHE A 506 -10.79 -12.62 12.79
N GLN A 507 -11.48 -11.83 11.97
CA GLN A 507 -12.38 -12.36 10.95
C GLN A 507 -11.56 -12.79 9.74
N VAL A 508 -11.87 -13.97 9.20
CA VAL A 508 -11.14 -14.52 8.06
C VAL A 508 -11.83 -14.17 6.73
N HIS A 509 -11.02 -13.77 5.77
CA HIS A 509 -11.37 -13.56 4.37
C HIS A 509 -10.52 -14.49 3.51
N LEU A 510 -11.13 -15.21 2.56
CA LEU A 510 -10.44 -16.25 1.79
C LEU A 510 -10.61 -16.08 0.28
N GLY A 511 -9.57 -16.46 -0.46
CA GLY A 511 -9.59 -16.56 -1.93
C GLY A 511 -9.55 -15.21 -2.65
N GLY A 512 -9.00 -14.18 -2.01
CA GLY A 512 -8.65 -12.93 -2.66
C GLY A 512 -7.30 -13.04 -3.36
N GLY A 513 -6.97 -12.05 -4.20
CA GLY A 513 -5.68 -11.98 -4.88
C GLY A 513 -5.73 -11.03 -6.07
N LEU A 514 -4.58 -10.50 -6.43
CA LEU A 514 -4.41 -9.65 -7.62
C LEU A 514 -3.97 -10.51 -8.81
N ALA A 515 -3.85 -9.91 -9.99
CA ALA A 515 -3.30 -10.64 -11.14
C ALA A 515 -1.87 -11.13 -10.80
N SER A 516 -1.61 -12.41 -11.05
CA SER A 516 -0.35 -13.09 -10.74
C SER A 516 -0.10 -14.23 -11.73
N ALA A 517 1.10 -14.82 -11.71
CA ALA A 517 1.48 -15.88 -12.65
C ALA A 517 0.56 -17.12 -12.60
N ASP A 518 -0.14 -17.30 -11.49
CA ASP A 518 -1.10 -18.36 -11.22
C ASP A 518 -2.56 -17.85 -11.20
N ARG A 519 -2.80 -16.57 -11.54
CA ARG A 519 -4.12 -15.96 -11.56
C ARG A 519 -4.27 -14.91 -12.66
N ASP A 520 -5.07 -15.25 -13.67
CA ASP A 520 -5.35 -14.38 -14.81
C ASP A 520 -5.98 -13.03 -14.44
N GLU A 521 -6.94 -13.03 -13.50
CA GLU A 521 -7.71 -11.83 -13.13
C GLU A 521 -7.75 -11.61 -11.61
N ALA A 522 -7.63 -10.35 -11.19
CA ALA A 522 -7.77 -9.96 -9.79
C ALA A 522 -9.18 -10.27 -9.24
N GLY A 523 -9.25 -10.71 -8.00
CA GLY A 523 -10.48 -11.09 -7.33
C GLY A 523 -10.47 -10.79 -5.83
N LEU A 524 -11.63 -10.43 -5.29
CA LEU A 524 -11.78 -10.14 -3.87
C LEU A 524 -12.11 -11.41 -3.09
N GLY A 525 -11.48 -11.55 -1.92
CA GLY A 525 -11.74 -12.66 -1.00
C GLY A 525 -13.11 -12.55 -0.36
N ARG A 526 -13.76 -13.70 -0.16
CA ARG A 526 -15.06 -13.78 0.51
C ARG A 526 -14.91 -13.86 2.02
N THR A 527 -15.82 -13.23 2.74
CA THR A 527 -15.93 -13.39 4.19
C THR A 527 -16.70 -14.67 4.50
N VAL A 528 -16.11 -15.57 5.29
CA VAL A 528 -16.81 -16.77 5.76
C VAL A 528 -17.63 -16.41 7.00
N ARG A 529 -18.93 -16.67 6.98
CA ARG A 529 -19.83 -16.20 8.04
C ARG A 529 -19.53 -16.93 9.35
N GLY A 530 -19.31 -16.15 10.40
CA GLY A 530 -19.03 -16.67 11.75
C GLY A 530 -17.66 -17.33 11.90
N LEU A 531 -16.81 -17.34 10.87
CA LEU A 531 -15.43 -17.80 10.99
C LEU A 531 -14.59 -16.71 11.66
N LYS A 532 -14.11 -17.02 12.85
CA LYS A 532 -13.26 -16.18 13.69
C LYS A 532 -12.14 -17.05 14.25
N VAL A 533 -10.96 -16.47 14.35
CA VAL A 533 -9.75 -17.16 14.84
C VAL A 533 -9.12 -16.28 15.91
N ALA A 534 -8.76 -16.86 17.06
CA ALA A 534 -8.03 -16.11 18.09
C ALA A 534 -6.64 -15.74 17.57
N ALA A 535 -6.04 -14.65 18.05
CA ALA A 535 -4.71 -14.25 17.60
C ALA A 535 -3.64 -15.35 17.83
N THR A 536 -3.81 -16.16 18.88
CA THR A 536 -2.95 -17.29 19.22
C THR A 536 -3.09 -18.50 18.30
N GLU A 537 -4.18 -18.60 17.53
CA GLU A 537 -4.52 -19.76 16.71
C GLU A 537 -4.26 -19.54 15.21
N VAL A 538 -3.65 -18.41 14.83
CA VAL A 538 -3.47 -18.04 13.42
C VAL A 538 -2.69 -19.11 12.65
N ALA A 539 -1.57 -19.60 13.19
CA ALA A 539 -0.78 -20.64 12.55
C ALA A 539 -1.57 -21.96 12.41
N ASP A 540 -2.25 -22.39 13.48
CA ASP A 540 -3.05 -23.62 13.49
C ASP A 540 -4.20 -23.57 12.46
N TYR A 541 -4.86 -22.42 12.35
CA TYR A 541 -5.90 -22.19 11.34
C TYR A 541 -5.34 -22.24 9.92
N VAL A 542 -4.23 -21.54 9.65
CA VAL A 542 -3.64 -21.47 8.31
C VAL A 542 -3.14 -22.84 7.87
N GLU A 543 -2.48 -23.60 8.74
CA GLU A 543 -2.05 -24.97 8.46
C GLU A 543 -3.24 -25.89 8.16
N ARG A 544 -4.32 -25.80 8.94
CA ARG A 544 -5.52 -26.61 8.76
C ARG A 544 -6.19 -26.33 7.41
N VAL A 545 -6.45 -25.06 7.09
CA VAL A 545 -7.15 -24.68 5.84
C VAL A 545 -6.29 -24.97 4.60
N SER A 546 -4.97 -24.74 4.67
CA SER A 546 -4.05 -25.07 3.57
C SER A 546 -3.92 -26.58 3.37
N SER A 547 -3.84 -27.36 4.44
CA SER A 547 -3.84 -28.83 4.35
C SER A 547 -5.14 -29.37 3.76
N ARG A 548 -6.28 -28.77 4.11
CA ARG A 548 -7.58 -29.13 3.54
C ARG A 548 -7.65 -28.83 2.05
N TRP A 549 -7.19 -27.66 1.63
CA TRP A 549 -7.05 -27.31 0.21
C TRP A 549 -6.22 -28.35 -0.55
N VAL A 550 -5.03 -28.70 -0.05
CA VAL A 550 -4.16 -29.68 -0.69
C VAL A 550 -4.85 -31.05 -0.85
N ALA A 551 -5.66 -31.45 0.13
CA ALA A 551 -6.40 -32.72 0.09
C ALA A 551 -7.60 -32.72 -0.87
N GLU A 552 -8.27 -31.58 -1.05
CA GLU A 552 -9.53 -31.48 -1.81
C GLU A 552 -9.41 -30.83 -3.19
N ARG A 553 -8.27 -30.24 -3.52
CA ARG A 553 -8.07 -29.51 -4.77
C ARG A 553 -8.17 -30.44 -5.98
N ALA A 554 -8.80 -29.96 -7.04
CA ALA A 554 -8.67 -30.57 -8.35
C ALA A 554 -7.25 -30.34 -8.92
N PRO A 555 -6.78 -31.15 -9.89
CA PRO A 555 -5.52 -30.90 -10.56
C PRO A 555 -5.46 -29.48 -11.15
N GLY A 556 -4.40 -28.73 -10.80
CA GLY A 556 -4.21 -27.35 -11.27
C GLY A 556 -5.09 -26.29 -10.58
N GLU A 557 -5.92 -26.67 -9.62
CA GLU A 557 -6.78 -25.72 -8.91
C GLU A 557 -6.00 -24.87 -7.90
N THR A 558 -6.17 -23.54 -7.98
CA THR A 558 -5.59 -22.58 -7.04
C THR A 558 -6.34 -22.56 -5.70
N PHE A 559 -5.69 -22.07 -4.64
CA PHE A 559 -6.33 -21.92 -3.33
C PHE A 559 -7.59 -21.05 -3.41
N ALA A 560 -7.54 -19.95 -4.17
CA ALA A 560 -8.67 -19.06 -4.29
C ALA A 560 -9.87 -19.71 -5.01
N ALA A 561 -9.64 -20.44 -6.09
CA ALA A 561 -10.70 -21.18 -6.77
C ALA A 561 -11.37 -22.19 -5.82
N TRP A 562 -10.56 -22.98 -5.10
CA TRP A 562 -11.05 -23.92 -4.09
C TRP A 562 -11.83 -23.19 -2.99
N ALA A 563 -11.28 -22.12 -2.41
CA ALA A 563 -11.91 -21.40 -1.31
C ALA A 563 -13.26 -20.78 -1.68
N HIS A 564 -13.49 -20.41 -2.94
CA HIS A 564 -14.78 -19.93 -3.42
C HIS A 564 -15.82 -21.04 -3.60
N ARG A 565 -15.42 -22.25 -4.02
CA ARG A 565 -16.33 -23.39 -4.19
C ARG A 565 -16.53 -24.26 -2.94
N ALA A 566 -15.58 -24.24 -2.01
CA ALA A 566 -15.59 -25.12 -0.85
C ALA A 566 -16.77 -24.82 0.07
N GLU A 567 -17.37 -25.87 0.62
CA GLU A 567 -18.39 -25.76 1.66
C GLU A 567 -17.84 -25.06 2.91
N GLU A 568 -18.67 -24.31 3.63
CA GLU A 568 -18.19 -23.46 4.73
C GLU A 568 -17.46 -24.26 5.82
N ASP A 569 -17.85 -25.50 6.10
CA ASP A 569 -17.21 -26.35 7.10
C ASP A 569 -15.77 -26.75 6.73
N ALA A 570 -15.45 -26.85 5.43
CA ALA A 570 -14.09 -27.13 4.98
C ALA A 570 -13.14 -25.93 5.19
N LEU A 571 -13.69 -24.75 5.45
CA LEU A 571 -12.94 -23.51 5.64
C LEU A 571 -12.72 -23.16 7.12
N ARG A 572 -13.26 -23.95 8.05
CA ARG A 572 -13.22 -23.66 9.49
C ARG A 572 -11.97 -24.15 10.20
#